data_AF-A0A961TA81-F1
#
_entry.id   AF-A0A961TA81-F1
#
_cell.length_a   1.000
_cell.length_b   1.000
_cell.length_c   1.000
_cell.angle_alpha   90.00
_cell.angle_beta   90.00
_cell.angle_gamma   90.00
#
_symmetry.space_group_name_H-M   'P 1'
#
loop_
_entity.id
_entity.type
_entity.pdbx_description
1 polymer ?
#
loop_
_entity_poly.entity_id
_entity_poly.type
_entity_poly.pdbx_seq_one_letter_code
_entity_poly.pdbx_strand_id
1 'polypeptide(L)'
;MNRFIPVWAYGKSDASRPAIGVCRAAALAVGIALLAPSALAQTSQTGEGIFGGAVANPNAQMLLEADNLVYNNDEDTVAAVGNVRIAYDGYTLVAQRVTYSRRSGRVIASGNVEILEPKGSRIFAEEIDITDDFRDGFVSSLRVETADNTRFAAESAERRDGEIAVFNQGVYTACEPCKDHPERPPLWQIRANRVIINNSTRRVEYEGASFELYGKPIAWLPRFSHADPSIKR
;
A
#
# COMPACT_ATOMS: atom_id res chain seq x y z
N MET A 1 26.27 -12.10 56.51
CA MET A 1 24.81 -11.96 56.72
C MET A 1 24.15 -13.31 56.45
N ASN A 2 22.99 -13.58 57.05
CA ASN A 2 22.60 -14.96 57.39
C ASN A 2 22.12 -15.83 56.21
N ARG A 3 22.55 -17.10 56.24
CA ARG A 3 21.79 -18.28 55.78
C ARG A 3 21.05 -18.87 57.00
N PHE A 4 19.95 -19.61 56.79
CA PHE A 4 19.35 -20.48 57.82
C PHE A 4 18.70 -21.73 57.19
N ILE A 5 18.81 -22.91 57.84
CA ILE A 5 18.37 -24.25 57.33
C ILE A 5 18.00 -25.19 58.50
N PRO A 6 16.74 -25.65 58.61
CA PRO A 6 16.40 -27.10 58.65
C PRO A 6 15.56 -27.55 57.40
N VAL A 7 15.24 -28.81 57.04
CA VAL A 7 15.32 -30.18 57.62
C VAL A 7 14.25 -30.49 58.70
N TRP A 8 13.21 -31.31 58.50
CA TRP A 8 13.12 -32.80 58.45
C TRP A 8 11.79 -33.20 57.71
N ALA A 9 11.36 -34.45 57.43
CA ALA A 9 11.76 -35.81 57.84
C ALA A 9 11.20 -36.92 56.87
N TYR A 10 11.88 -38.09 56.77
CA TYR A 10 11.38 -39.44 56.34
C TYR A 10 10.74 -39.59 54.92
N GLY A 11 10.68 -40.78 54.28
CA GLY A 11 11.14 -42.15 54.62
C GLY A 11 11.22 -43.07 53.37
N LYS A 12 11.69 -44.32 53.48
CA LYS A 12 12.00 -45.24 52.35
C LYS A 12 10.93 -46.32 52.05
N SER A 13 10.72 -46.64 50.77
CA SER A 13 10.60 -47.99 50.14
C SER A 13 10.07 -47.83 48.69
N ASP A 14 10.71 -48.21 47.57
CA ASP A 14 11.41 -49.44 47.13
C ASP A 14 10.48 -50.48 46.44
N ALA A 15 11.01 -51.22 45.45
CA ALA A 15 10.33 -52.10 44.46
C ALA A 15 9.36 -51.40 43.46
N SER A 16 9.18 -51.85 42.20
CA SER A 16 9.92 -52.82 41.36
C SER A 16 9.61 -52.65 39.85
N ARG A 17 10.54 -53.04 38.97
CA ARG A 17 10.32 -53.31 37.52
C ARG A 17 9.59 -54.70 37.36
N PRO A 18 9.05 -55.15 36.19
CA PRO A 18 9.48 -54.78 34.83
C PRO A 18 8.45 -54.82 33.65
N ALA A 19 8.97 -54.49 32.46
CA ALA A 19 8.78 -55.14 31.14
C ALA A 19 7.41 -55.27 30.44
N ILE A 20 7.40 -54.73 29.21
CA ILE A 20 6.95 -55.34 27.93
C ILE A 20 5.47 -55.76 27.80
N GLY A 21 4.77 -55.12 26.85
CA GLY A 21 3.46 -55.55 26.36
C GLY A 21 3.06 -54.86 25.05
N VAL A 22 3.66 -55.27 23.92
CA VAL A 22 3.22 -54.78 22.59
C VAL A 22 1.98 -55.55 22.16
N CYS A 23 0.84 -54.86 22.05
CA CYS A 23 -0.37 -55.41 21.45
C CYS A 23 -0.91 -54.44 20.39
N ARG A 24 -0.78 -54.81 19.11
CA ARG A 24 -1.47 -54.16 17.99
C ARG A 24 -2.86 -54.80 17.83
N ALA A 25 -3.94 -54.02 17.78
CA ALA A 25 -5.06 -54.27 16.85
C ALA A 25 -6.16 -53.18 16.89
N ALA A 26 -6.55 -52.74 15.69
CA ALA A 26 -7.93 -52.55 15.22
C ALA A 26 -9.03 -51.89 16.10
N ALA A 27 -9.35 -50.65 15.70
CA ALA A 27 -10.60 -50.31 14.99
C ALA A 27 -11.88 -49.86 15.74
N LEU A 28 -12.73 -49.22 14.92
CA LEU A 28 -14.12 -48.77 15.09
C LEU A 28 -14.36 -47.54 15.99
N ALA A 29 -15.28 -46.70 15.51
CA ALA A 29 -15.58 -45.38 16.04
C ALA A 29 -17.07 -45.25 16.40
N VAL A 30 -17.34 -44.47 17.45
CA VAL A 30 -18.66 -43.89 17.74
C VAL A 30 -18.41 -42.43 18.16
N GLY A 31 -19.24 -41.51 17.68
CA GLY A 31 -19.00 -40.06 17.82
C GLY A 31 -19.35 -39.47 19.19
N ILE A 32 -18.74 -38.33 19.48
CA ILE A 32 -19.15 -37.41 20.57
C ILE A 32 -19.69 -36.13 19.91
N ALA A 33 -20.77 -35.59 20.47
CA ALA A 33 -21.48 -34.45 19.87
C ALA A 33 -20.67 -33.14 19.93
N LEU A 34 -20.71 -32.38 18.83
CA LEU A 34 -20.12 -31.05 18.75
C LEU A 34 -21.00 -30.03 19.48
N LEU A 35 -20.48 -29.47 20.58
CA LEU A 35 -20.91 -28.18 21.09
C LEU A 35 -20.03 -27.09 20.46
N ALA A 36 -20.66 -25.98 20.03
CA ALA A 36 -19.98 -24.89 19.34
C ALA A 36 -19.03 -24.11 20.27
N PRO A 37 -18.11 -23.32 19.70
CA PRO A 37 -18.47 -21.91 19.58
C PRO A 37 -18.28 -21.33 18.18
N SER A 38 -19.15 -20.38 17.82
CA SER A 38 -18.95 -19.47 16.71
C SER A 38 -17.83 -18.48 17.06
N ALA A 39 -16.77 -18.44 16.24
CA ALA A 39 -15.65 -17.53 16.44
C ALA A 39 -15.12 -16.97 15.12
N LEU A 40 -15.14 -15.64 15.02
CA LEU A 40 -14.36 -14.79 14.12
C LEU A 40 -14.42 -15.08 12.61
N ALA A 41 -15.24 -14.28 11.92
CA ALA A 41 -14.99 -13.98 10.51
C ALA A 41 -13.60 -13.34 10.37
N GLN A 42 -12.76 -13.86 9.47
CA GLN A 42 -11.42 -13.31 9.23
C GLN A 42 -11.32 -12.60 7.88
N THR A 43 -11.19 -11.28 8.00
CA THR A 43 -10.38 -10.42 7.14
C THR A 43 -10.66 -10.44 5.64
N SER A 44 -11.47 -9.47 5.20
CA SER A 44 -11.48 -9.02 3.81
C SER A 44 -10.15 -8.33 3.46
N GLN A 45 -9.16 -9.12 3.01
CA GLN A 45 -8.01 -8.57 2.28
C GLN A 45 -8.52 -7.99 0.95
N THR A 46 -8.54 -6.66 0.86
CA THR A 46 -8.77 -5.92 -0.38
C THR A 46 -7.53 -6.04 -1.27
N GLY A 47 -7.75 -6.42 -2.54
CA GLY A 47 -6.68 -6.64 -3.51
C GLY A 47 -5.93 -5.34 -3.85
N GLU A 48 -4.66 -5.48 -4.17
CA GLU A 48 -3.74 -4.36 -4.35
C GLU A 48 -3.81 -3.82 -5.78
N GLY A 49 -4.44 -2.65 -5.93
CA GLY A 49 -4.27 -1.77 -7.07
C GLY A 49 -3.67 -0.44 -6.59
N ILE A 50 -2.78 0.18 -7.37
CA ILE A 50 -2.08 1.42 -6.99
C ILE A 50 -3.07 2.59 -6.74
N PHE A 51 -4.27 2.53 -7.34
CA PHE A 51 -5.43 3.36 -6.98
C PHE A 51 -6.70 2.50 -6.77
N GLY A 52 -6.51 1.30 -6.24
CA GLY A 52 -7.51 0.23 -6.13
C GLY A 52 -8.53 0.43 -5.00
N GLY A 53 -9.33 1.49 -5.09
CA GLY A 53 -10.49 1.68 -4.20
C GLY A 53 -10.12 2.03 -2.76
N ALA A 54 -9.30 3.07 -2.57
CA ALA A 54 -9.11 3.74 -1.29
C ALA A 54 -10.39 4.49 -0.87
N VAL A 55 -11.44 3.75 -0.50
CA VAL A 55 -12.68 4.29 0.06
C VAL A 55 -12.41 4.66 1.52
N ALA A 56 -11.73 5.79 1.71
CA ALA A 56 -11.48 6.35 3.02
C ALA A 56 -12.81 6.61 3.76
N ASN A 57 -12.89 6.25 5.03
CA ASN A 57 -14.10 6.36 5.84
C ASN A 57 -14.55 7.83 5.93
N PRO A 58 -15.74 8.20 5.40
CA PRO A 58 -16.22 9.59 5.39
C PRO A 58 -16.56 10.14 6.78
N ASN A 59 -16.47 9.31 7.83
CA ASN A 59 -16.62 9.70 9.23
C ASN A 59 -15.27 9.79 9.97
N ALA A 60 -14.14 9.54 9.30
CA ALA A 60 -12.82 9.70 9.88
C ALA A 60 -12.54 11.19 10.15
N GLN A 61 -11.94 11.49 11.29
CA GLN A 61 -11.54 12.87 11.60
C GLN A 61 -10.34 13.25 10.73
N MET A 62 -10.47 14.33 9.97
CA MET A 62 -9.33 15.01 9.35
C MET A 62 -8.65 15.93 10.36
N LEU A 63 -7.32 15.82 10.47
CA LEU A 63 -6.46 16.78 11.16
C LEU A 63 -5.62 17.52 10.11
N LEU A 64 -5.52 18.84 10.23
CA LEU A 64 -4.69 19.68 9.37
C LEU A 64 -3.79 20.58 10.22
N GLU A 65 -2.50 20.58 9.92
CA GLU A 65 -1.49 21.50 10.45
C GLU A 65 -0.86 22.28 9.28
N ALA A 66 -0.56 23.56 9.48
CA ALA A 66 0.22 24.40 8.56
C ALA A 66 0.74 25.64 9.30
N ASP A 67 1.76 26.31 8.75
CA ASP A 67 2.25 27.58 9.30
C ASP A 67 1.20 28.70 9.16
N ASN A 68 0.44 28.69 8.05
CA ASN A 68 -0.58 29.69 7.73
C ASN A 68 -1.81 29.06 7.07
N LEU A 69 -2.98 29.63 7.33
CA LEU A 69 -4.22 29.41 6.57
C LEU A 69 -4.63 30.72 5.90
N VAL A 70 -4.71 30.72 4.57
CA VAL A 70 -5.08 31.86 3.73
C VAL A 70 -6.48 31.61 3.15
N TYR A 71 -7.34 32.61 3.22
CA TYR A 71 -8.70 32.56 2.66
C TYR A 71 -8.83 33.65 1.60
N ASN A 72 -9.15 33.29 0.36
CA ASN A 72 -9.45 34.25 -0.70
C ASN A 72 -10.96 34.25 -0.99
N ASN A 73 -11.60 35.41 -0.81
CA ASN A 73 -13.03 35.58 -1.11
C ASN A 73 -13.30 35.72 -2.61
N ASP A 74 -12.38 36.36 -3.35
CA ASP A 74 -12.57 36.71 -4.77
C ASP A 74 -12.33 35.50 -5.68
N GLU A 75 -11.32 34.69 -5.35
CA GLU A 75 -11.04 33.40 -6.01
C GLU A 75 -11.91 32.25 -5.48
N ASP A 76 -12.53 32.42 -4.31
CA ASP A 76 -13.29 31.40 -3.57
C ASP A 76 -12.44 30.17 -3.17
N THR A 77 -11.25 30.44 -2.61
CA THR A 77 -10.26 29.42 -2.22
C THR A 77 -9.87 29.48 -0.74
N VAL A 78 -9.40 28.34 -0.22
CA VAL A 78 -8.77 28.20 1.10
C VAL A 78 -7.44 27.48 0.91
N ALA A 79 -6.34 28.06 1.37
CA ALA A 79 -5.00 27.50 1.19
C ALA A 79 -4.27 27.35 2.52
N ALA A 80 -3.85 26.12 2.84
CA ALA A 80 -2.84 25.83 3.83
C ALA A 80 -1.45 26.07 3.21
N VAL A 81 -0.59 26.82 3.89
CA VAL A 81 0.72 27.25 3.35
C VAL A 81 1.80 27.13 4.43
N GLY A 82 2.91 26.48 4.06
CA GLY A 82 4.06 26.24 4.93
C GLY A 82 3.87 25.02 5.82
N ASN A 83 4.84 24.10 5.77
CA ASN A 83 4.91 22.87 6.58
C ASN A 83 3.59 22.08 6.69
N VAL A 84 2.81 22.01 5.59
CA VAL A 84 1.45 21.48 5.63
C VAL A 84 1.48 19.98 5.92
N ARG A 85 0.71 19.54 6.91
CA ARG A 85 0.43 18.13 7.19
C ARG A 85 -1.07 17.91 7.26
N ILE A 86 -1.57 16.86 6.61
CA ILE A 86 -2.97 16.44 6.69
C ILE A 86 -3.00 14.96 7.04
N ALA A 87 -3.65 14.60 8.14
CA ALA A 87 -3.89 13.22 8.52
C ALA A 87 -5.39 12.89 8.42
N TYR A 88 -5.74 11.82 7.71
CA TYR A 88 -7.13 11.42 7.44
C TYR A 88 -7.20 9.91 7.17
N ASP A 89 -8.07 9.20 7.90
CA ASP A 89 -8.25 7.73 7.81
C ASP A 89 -6.95 6.89 7.77
N GLY A 90 -5.94 7.33 8.52
CA GLY A 90 -4.61 6.72 8.58
C GLY A 90 -3.64 7.11 7.46
N TYR A 91 -4.11 7.78 6.40
CA TYR A 91 -3.24 8.44 5.43
C TYR A 91 -2.61 9.69 6.06
N THR A 92 -1.36 9.99 5.70
CA THR A 92 -0.68 11.25 6.07
C THR A 92 -0.09 11.91 4.84
N LEU A 93 -0.58 13.09 4.47
CA LEU A 93 -0.04 13.94 3.41
C LEU A 93 0.86 15.02 4.02
N VAL A 94 1.97 15.32 3.36
CA VAL A 94 2.88 16.44 3.63
C VAL A 94 3.10 17.23 2.34
N ALA A 95 3.06 18.57 2.40
CA ALA A 95 3.29 19.45 1.24
C ALA A 95 3.75 20.86 1.66
N GLN A 96 4.25 21.66 0.71
CA GLN A 96 4.50 23.09 0.94
C GLN A 96 3.23 23.94 0.89
N ARG A 97 2.25 23.54 0.06
CA ARG A 97 0.93 24.18 -0.04
C ARG A 97 -0.15 23.14 -0.33
N VAL A 98 -1.34 23.34 0.23
CA VAL A 98 -2.58 22.65 -0.18
C VAL A 98 -3.69 23.70 -0.32
N THR A 99 -4.22 23.85 -1.53
CA THR A 99 -5.29 24.80 -1.87
C THR A 99 -6.57 24.06 -2.24
N TYR A 100 -7.68 24.38 -1.58
CA TYR A 100 -9.03 23.94 -1.96
C TYR A 100 -9.79 25.09 -2.64
N SER A 101 -10.34 24.81 -3.82
CA SER A 101 -11.22 25.70 -4.59
C SER A 101 -12.67 25.23 -4.45
N ARG A 102 -13.47 25.97 -3.67
CA ARG A 102 -14.90 25.66 -3.44
C ARG A 102 -15.72 25.79 -4.73
N ARG A 103 -15.38 26.77 -5.56
CA ARG A 103 -15.99 27.02 -6.87
C ARG A 103 -15.91 25.84 -7.85
N SER A 104 -14.94 24.96 -7.69
CA SER A 104 -14.67 23.85 -8.62
C SER A 104 -14.56 22.47 -7.97
N GLY A 105 -14.74 22.35 -6.65
CA GLY A 105 -14.59 21.10 -5.91
C GLY A 105 -13.20 20.46 -6.07
N ARG A 106 -12.13 21.27 -6.09
CA ARG A 106 -10.77 20.83 -6.46
C ARG A 106 -9.75 21.12 -5.37
N VAL A 107 -8.92 20.13 -5.05
CA VAL A 107 -7.82 20.20 -4.08
C VAL A 107 -6.50 20.06 -4.83
N ILE A 108 -5.63 21.07 -4.70
CA ILE A 108 -4.29 21.12 -5.30
C ILE A 108 -3.26 21.11 -4.18
N ALA A 109 -2.48 20.04 -4.06
CA ALA A 109 -1.31 19.94 -3.19
C ALA A 109 -0.04 20.12 -4.03
N SER A 110 0.89 20.97 -3.61
CA SER A 110 2.12 21.23 -4.39
C SER A 110 3.37 21.52 -3.56
N GLY A 111 4.51 21.24 -4.20
CA GLY A 111 5.86 21.44 -3.70
C GLY A 111 6.32 20.32 -2.75
N ASN A 112 7.09 19.35 -3.27
CA ASN A 112 7.57 18.18 -2.53
C ASN A 112 6.44 17.44 -1.78
N VAL A 113 5.40 17.01 -2.50
CA VAL A 113 4.27 16.30 -1.91
C VAL A 113 4.68 14.87 -1.57
N GLU A 114 4.47 14.45 -0.32
CA GLU A 114 4.58 13.06 0.12
C GLU A 114 3.25 12.60 0.74
N ILE A 115 2.80 11.39 0.41
CA ILE A 115 1.67 10.71 1.06
C ILE A 115 2.14 9.35 1.57
N LEU A 116 2.00 9.13 2.88
CA LEU A 116 2.14 7.83 3.52
C LEU A 116 0.77 7.15 3.62
N GLU A 117 0.65 5.93 3.12
CA GLU A 117 -0.55 5.10 3.24
C GLU A 117 -0.59 4.30 4.57
N PRO A 118 -1.78 3.91 5.07
CA PRO A 118 -1.92 3.04 6.24
C PRO A 118 -1.18 1.68 6.14
N LYS A 119 -0.96 1.19 4.91
CA LYS A 119 -0.24 -0.07 4.61
C LYS A 119 1.29 0.11 4.49
N GLY A 120 1.81 1.33 4.60
CA GLY A 120 3.25 1.62 4.54
C GLY A 120 3.79 2.01 3.16
N SER A 121 2.95 2.06 2.11
CA SER A 121 3.34 2.64 0.82
C SER A 121 3.63 4.13 0.96
N ARG A 122 4.61 4.65 0.21
CA ARG A 122 4.95 6.08 0.13
C ARG A 122 4.79 6.56 -1.30
N ILE A 123 3.94 7.55 -1.50
CA ILE A 123 3.67 8.20 -2.78
C ILE A 123 4.30 9.59 -2.75
N PHE A 124 4.94 10.00 -3.83
CA PHE A 124 5.62 11.28 -3.97
C PHE A 124 5.23 11.94 -5.30
N ALA A 125 5.09 13.26 -5.29
CA ALA A 125 4.78 14.08 -6.46
C ALA A 125 5.31 15.50 -6.27
N GLU A 126 5.41 16.29 -7.34
CA GLU A 126 5.61 17.73 -7.21
C GLU A 126 4.27 18.48 -7.14
N GLU A 127 3.24 17.99 -7.84
CA GLU A 127 1.87 18.49 -7.75
C GLU A 127 0.86 17.34 -7.85
N ILE A 128 -0.20 17.42 -7.05
CA ILE A 128 -1.40 16.58 -7.10
C ILE A 128 -2.60 17.53 -7.20
N ASP A 129 -3.42 17.38 -8.23
CA ASP A 129 -4.61 18.18 -8.50
C ASP A 129 -5.80 17.24 -8.69
N ILE A 130 -6.70 17.17 -7.70
CA ILE A 130 -7.79 16.18 -7.62
C ILE A 130 -9.14 16.82 -7.36
N THR A 131 -10.22 16.12 -7.71
CA THR A 131 -11.57 16.45 -7.22
C THR A 131 -11.74 16.03 -5.75
N ASP A 132 -12.60 16.73 -5.02
CA ASP A 132 -12.88 16.48 -3.59
C ASP A 132 -13.69 15.20 -3.31
N ASP A 133 -14.38 14.66 -4.33
CA ASP A 133 -14.94 13.30 -4.34
C ASP A 133 -13.89 12.21 -4.62
N PHE A 134 -12.62 12.58 -4.81
CA PHE A 134 -11.51 11.71 -5.21
C PHE A 134 -11.78 10.88 -6.48
N ARG A 135 -12.64 11.35 -7.39
CA ARG A 135 -12.96 10.66 -8.64
C ARG A 135 -11.94 10.90 -9.74
N ASP A 136 -11.57 12.15 -9.97
CA ASP A 136 -10.71 12.57 -11.09
C ASP A 136 -9.49 13.34 -10.59
N GLY A 137 -8.47 13.46 -11.44
CA GLY A 137 -7.31 14.29 -11.13
C GLY A 137 -6.07 14.04 -11.98
N PHE A 138 -5.02 14.77 -11.63
CA PHE A 138 -3.72 14.81 -12.26
C PHE A 138 -2.62 14.77 -11.19
N VAL A 139 -1.48 14.14 -11.53
CA VAL A 139 -0.28 14.10 -10.70
C VAL A 139 0.95 14.31 -11.59
N SER A 140 1.89 15.16 -11.16
CA SER A 140 3.17 15.37 -11.83
C SER A 140 4.35 14.79 -11.05
N SER A 141 5.35 14.27 -11.77
CA SER A 141 6.55 13.65 -11.18
C SER A 141 6.25 12.52 -10.19
N LEU A 142 5.27 11.67 -10.52
CA LEU A 142 4.81 10.58 -9.65
C LEU A 142 5.93 9.57 -9.39
N ARG A 143 6.15 9.26 -8.11
CA ARG A 143 6.95 8.10 -7.65
C ARG A 143 6.19 7.38 -6.54
N VAL A 144 6.14 6.06 -6.57
CA VAL A 144 5.50 5.20 -5.57
C VAL A 144 6.52 4.16 -5.12
N GLU A 145 6.66 4.01 -3.81
CA GLU A 145 7.44 2.96 -3.16
C GLU A 145 6.50 2.12 -2.29
N THR A 146 6.38 0.83 -2.55
CA THR A 146 5.49 -0.07 -1.81
C THR A 146 6.19 -0.67 -0.58
N ALA A 147 5.41 -1.21 0.36
CA ALA A 147 5.94 -1.94 1.52
C ALA A 147 6.81 -3.16 1.11
N ASP A 148 6.49 -3.79 -0.02
CA ASP A 148 7.25 -4.91 -0.60
C ASP A 148 8.51 -4.45 -1.39
N ASN A 149 8.93 -3.19 -1.23
CA ASN A 149 10.10 -2.59 -1.89
C ASN A 149 10.03 -2.52 -3.41
N THR A 150 8.84 -2.70 -4.01
CA THR A 150 8.63 -2.45 -5.44
C THR A 150 8.44 -0.94 -5.69
N ARG A 151 8.88 -0.48 -6.86
CA ARG A 151 8.92 0.93 -7.22
C ARG A 151 8.24 1.16 -8.55
N PHE A 152 7.38 2.17 -8.58
CA PHE A 152 6.74 2.68 -9.79
C PHE A 152 7.00 4.18 -9.92
N ALA A 153 7.18 4.69 -11.14
CA ALA A 153 7.30 6.11 -11.41
C ALA A 153 6.64 6.47 -12.74
N ALA A 154 6.21 7.72 -12.90
CA ALA A 154 5.67 8.26 -14.14
C ALA A 154 5.94 9.77 -14.21
N GLU A 155 6.16 10.31 -15.41
CA GLU A 155 6.27 11.76 -15.62
C GLU A 155 4.99 12.47 -15.22
N SER A 156 3.85 11.87 -15.57
CA SER A 156 2.53 12.27 -15.11
C SER A 156 1.58 11.08 -14.98
N ALA A 157 0.58 11.25 -14.12
CA ALA A 157 -0.62 10.42 -14.09
C ALA A 157 -1.85 11.29 -14.25
N GLU A 158 -2.86 10.81 -14.96
CA GLU A 158 -4.20 11.40 -15.00
C GLU A 158 -5.25 10.32 -14.74
N ARG A 159 -6.36 10.68 -14.09
CA ARG A 159 -7.58 9.86 -14.01
C ARG A 159 -8.78 10.68 -14.45
N ARG A 160 -9.61 10.09 -15.31
CA ARG A 160 -10.79 10.72 -15.91
C ARG A 160 -12.03 9.83 -15.78
N ASP A 161 -13.17 10.47 -15.63
CA ASP A 161 -14.50 9.90 -15.42
C ASP A 161 -14.58 8.93 -14.21
N GLY A 162 -13.58 8.89 -13.34
CA GLY A 162 -13.37 7.87 -12.30
C GLY A 162 -12.98 6.48 -12.82
N GLU A 163 -12.99 6.25 -14.13
CA GLU A 163 -12.87 4.92 -14.74
C GLU A 163 -11.46 4.64 -15.28
N ILE A 164 -10.83 5.61 -15.94
CA ILE A 164 -9.59 5.40 -16.69
C ILE A 164 -8.48 6.20 -16.05
N ALA A 165 -7.42 5.52 -15.62
CA ALA A 165 -6.15 6.13 -15.22
C ALA A 165 -5.09 5.89 -16.30
N VAL A 166 -4.35 6.94 -16.68
CA VAL A 166 -3.27 6.91 -17.66
C VAL A 166 -2.00 7.45 -17.02
N PHE A 167 -0.92 6.66 -17.07
CA PHE A 167 0.42 7.03 -16.60
C PHE A 167 1.33 7.21 -17.81
N ASN A 168 1.89 8.41 -17.98
CA ASN A 168 2.78 8.74 -19.09
C ASN A 168 4.24 8.54 -18.68
N GLN A 169 5.02 7.94 -19.58
CA GLN A 169 6.42 7.53 -19.32
C GLN A 169 6.57 6.66 -18.06
N GLY A 170 5.68 5.68 -17.89
CA GLY A 170 5.64 4.79 -16.73
C GLY A 170 6.84 3.85 -16.65
N VAL A 171 7.43 3.71 -15.46
CA VAL A 171 8.57 2.83 -15.16
C VAL A 171 8.27 1.98 -13.93
N TYR A 172 8.56 0.68 -13.99
CA TYR A 172 8.41 -0.26 -12.88
C TYR A 172 9.68 -1.09 -12.65
N THR A 173 10.05 -1.30 -11.38
CA THR A 173 11.12 -2.23 -10.97
C THR A 173 10.88 -2.76 -9.56
N ALA A 174 11.43 -3.93 -9.24
CA ALA A 174 11.57 -4.40 -7.84
C ALA A 174 13.01 -4.23 -7.30
N CYS A 175 13.88 -3.53 -8.02
CA CYS A 175 15.23 -3.20 -7.55
C CYS A 175 15.26 -1.93 -6.70
N GLU A 176 16.27 -1.85 -5.83
CA GLU A 176 16.74 -0.59 -5.24
C GLU A 176 17.54 0.22 -6.28
N PRO A 177 17.60 1.56 -6.16
CA PRO A 177 18.58 2.37 -6.88
C PRO A 177 20.03 1.95 -6.58
N CYS A 178 20.95 2.17 -7.52
CA CYS A 178 22.36 1.88 -7.32
C CYS A 178 22.97 2.77 -6.21
N LYS A 179 23.57 2.15 -5.17
CA LYS A 179 23.99 2.87 -3.95
C LYS A 179 25.01 3.98 -4.20
N ASP A 180 26.02 3.71 -5.03
CA ASP A 180 27.08 4.68 -5.35
C ASP A 180 26.66 5.67 -6.46
N HIS A 181 25.58 5.35 -7.18
CA HIS A 181 25.14 6.05 -8.40
C HIS A 181 23.61 6.00 -8.56
N PRO A 182 22.82 6.68 -7.70
CA PRO A 182 21.36 6.60 -7.74
C PRO A 182 20.74 7.13 -9.04
N GLU A 183 21.50 7.91 -9.82
CA GLU A 183 21.12 8.43 -11.14
C GLU A 183 21.10 7.37 -12.25
N ARG A 184 21.68 6.19 -12.01
CA ARG A 184 21.75 5.11 -13.01
C ARG A 184 20.50 4.23 -12.98
N PRO A 185 20.03 3.74 -14.14
CA PRO A 185 18.97 2.75 -14.20
C PRO A 185 19.28 1.53 -13.32
N PRO A 186 18.26 0.93 -12.66
CA PRO A 186 18.40 -0.30 -11.90
C PRO A 186 18.87 -1.46 -12.77
N LEU A 187 19.26 -2.57 -12.13
CA LEU A 187 19.65 -3.82 -12.78
C LEU A 187 18.66 -4.23 -13.88
N TRP A 188 17.35 -4.18 -13.58
CA TRP A 188 16.29 -4.33 -14.56
C TRP A 188 15.13 -3.35 -14.30
N GLN A 189 14.40 -3.02 -15.36
CA GLN A 189 13.13 -2.27 -15.28
C GLN A 189 12.22 -2.60 -16.46
N ILE A 190 10.93 -2.33 -16.31
CA ILE A 190 9.99 -2.20 -17.42
C ILE A 190 9.68 -0.71 -17.59
N ARG A 191 9.90 -0.16 -18.80
CA ARG A 191 9.34 1.15 -19.17
C ARG A 191 8.21 0.98 -20.18
N ALA A 192 7.20 1.85 -20.14
CA ALA A 192 6.19 1.99 -21.18
C ALA A 192 5.93 3.48 -21.47
N ASN A 193 5.60 3.81 -22.71
CA ASN A 193 5.23 5.18 -23.08
C ASN A 193 3.93 5.60 -22.37
N ARG A 194 2.97 4.65 -22.28
CA ARG A 194 1.73 4.80 -21.53
C ARG A 194 1.39 3.49 -20.80
N VAL A 195 0.94 3.59 -19.55
CA VAL A 195 0.24 2.53 -18.83
C VAL A 195 -1.20 2.99 -18.61
N ILE A 196 -2.17 2.17 -18.97
CA ILE A 196 -3.60 2.51 -18.94
C ILE A 196 -4.30 1.49 -18.05
N ILE A 197 -4.90 1.94 -16.95
CA ILE A 197 -5.77 1.14 -16.11
C ILE A 197 -7.22 1.53 -16.43
N ASN A 198 -8.05 0.57 -16.81
CA ASN A 198 -9.49 0.78 -16.99
C ASN A 198 -10.25 -0.05 -15.94
N ASN A 199 -10.96 0.63 -15.03
CA ASN A 199 -11.61 0.03 -13.87
C ASN A 199 -12.86 -0.81 -14.24
N SER A 200 -13.58 -0.44 -15.31
CA SER A 200 -14.80 -1.14 -15.76
C SER A 200 -14.49 -2.51 -16.38
N THR A 201 -13.47 -2.58 -17.25
CA THR A 201 -12.99 -3.83 -17.86
C THR A 201 -11.97 -4.57 -16.97
N ARG A 202 -11.44 -3.90 -15.94
CA ARG A 202 -10.39 -4.37 -15.02
C ARG A 202 -9.14 -4.85 -15.74
N ARG A 203 -8.67 -4.03 -16.68
CA ARG A 203 -7.48 -4.29 -17.50
C ARG A 203 -6.40 -3.25 -17.22
N VAL A 204 -5.15 -3.71 -17.23
CA VAL A 204 -3.97 -2.87 -17.31
C VAL A 204 -3.33 -3.10 -18.67
N GLU A 205 -3.19 -2.04 -19.46
CA GLU A 205 -2.64 -2.08 -20.82
C GLU A 205 -1.41 -1.17 -20.93
N TYR A 206 -0.41 -1.61 -21.70
CA TYR A 206 0.90 -0.99 -21.80
C TYR A 206 1.20 -0.70 -23.27
N GLU A 207 1.42 0.57 -23.62
CA GLU A 207 1.77 0.99 -24.98
C GLU A 207 3.25 1.35 -25.08
N GLY A 208 3.93 0.84 -26.11
CA GLY A 208 5.37 1.09 -26.34
C GLY A 208 6.25 0.53 -25.23
N ALA A 209 5.89 -0.62 -24.65
CA ALA A 209 6.60 -1.19 -23.53
C ALA A 209 7.95 -1.82 -23.92
N SER A 210 8.89 -1.81 -22.98
CA SER A 210 10.23 -2.37 -23.11
C SER A 210 10.69 -2.96 -21.78
N PHE A 211 11.21 -4.18 -21.81
CA PHE A 211 11.96 -4.74 -20.69
C PHE A 211 13.44 -4.43 -20.90
N GLU A 212 14.06 -3.85 -19.89
CA GLU A 212 15.43 -3.36 -19.94
C GLU A 212 16.32 -3.99 -18.87
N LEU A 213 17.58 -4.19 -19.23
CA LEU A 213 18.64 -4.67 -18.35
C LEU A 213 19.81 -3.69 -18.42
N TYR A 214 20.29 -3.20 -17.28
CA TYR A 214 21.30 -2.12 -17.19
C TYR A 214 20.99 -0.90 -18.08
N GLY A 215 19.71 -0.49 -18.14
CA GLY A 215 19.25 0.63 -18.97
C GLY A 215 19.29 0.40 -20.48
N LYS A 216 19.42 -0.85 -20.94
CA LYS A 216 19.33 -1.23 -22.37
C LYS A 216 18.08 -2.07 -22.61
N PRO A 217 17.22 -1.75 -23.59
CA PRO A 217 16.08 -2.59 -23.93
C PRO A 217 16.56 -3.90 -24.55
N ILE A 218 16.09 -5.03 -24.01
CA ILE A 218 16.40 -6.38 -24.52
C ILE A 218 15.16 -7.11 -25.05
N ALA A 219 13.96 -6.65 -24.69
CA ALA A 219 12.70 -7.09 -25.30
C ALA A 219 11.74 -5.91 -25.46
N TRP A 220 11.01 -5.86 -26.57
CA TRP A 220 10.05 -4.81 -26.90
C TRP A 220 8.65 -5.38 -27.05
N LEU A 221 7.66 -4.67 -26.51
CA LEU A 221 6.27 -5.07 -26.41
C LEU A 221 5.40 -3.90 -26.90
N PRO A 222 5.05 -3.82 -28.20
CA PRO A 222 4.34 -2.67 -28.77
C PRO A 222 3.03 -2.38 -28.06
N ARG A 223 2.27 -3.45 -27.78
CA ARG A 223 1.15 -3.48 -26.83
C ARG A 223 1.21 -4.77 -26.02
N PHE A 224 1.01 -4.65 -24.72
CA PHE A 224 0.85 -5.77 -23.78
C PHE A 224 -0.30 -5.42 -22.82
N SER A 225 -1.02 -6.42 -22.31
CA SER A 225 -2.05 -6.19 -21.31
C SER A 225 -2.30 -7.42 -20.43
N HIS A 226 -2.77 -7.17 -19.21
CA HIS A 226 -3.18 -8.20 -18.25
C HIS A 226 -4.43 -7.76 -17.47
N ALA A 227 -5.07 -8.72 -16.81
CA ALA A 227 -6.15 -8.42 -15.87
C ALA A 227 -5.57 -7.80 -14.58
N ASP A 228 -6.23 -6.77 -14.08
CA ASP A 228 -5.85 -6.01 -12.88
C ASP A 228 -5.58 -6.93 -11.66
N PRO A 229 -4.43 -6.81 -10.98
CA PRO A 229 -4.12 -7.57 -9.76
C PRO A 229 -5.09 -7.31 -8.59
N SER A 230 -5.87 -6.22 -8.59
CA SER A 230 -6.90 -5.98 -7.57
C SER A 230 -7.99 -7.06 -7.53
N ILE A 231 -8.17 -7.83 -8.61
CA ILE A 231 -9.13 -8.93 -8.68
C ILE A 231 -8.61 -10.16 -7.92
N LYS A 232 -9.27 -10.49 -6.81
CA LYS A 232 -9.08 -11.76 -6.10
C LYS A 232 -9.37 -12.95 -7.04
N ARG A 233 -8.42 -13.88 -7.12
CA ARG A 233 -8.52 -15.18 -7.79
C ARG A 233 -8.75 -16.30 -6.78
#